data_AF-A0A954GCI7-F1
#
_entry.id   AF-A0A954GCI7-F1
#
_cell.length_a   1.000
_cell.length_b   1.000
_cell.length_c   1.000
_cell.angle_alpha   90.00
_cell.angle_beta   90.00
_cell.angle_gamma   90.00
#
_symmetry.space_group_name_H-M   'P 1'
#
loop_
_entity.id
_entity.type
_entity.pdbx_description
1 polymer ?
#
loop_
_entity_poly.entity_id
_entity_poly.type
_entity_poly.pdbx_seq_one_letter_code
_entity_poly.pdbx_strand_id
1 'polypeptide(L)'
;MIVKFLTITVLGGLSFVVLLMLAPNIEQSLSESRISHAYNQVRYLADPHSSDSDDGLGPPVDPWGQPYQFVNDEDRIVRVVSFGPNMSSPADGFDDDDIYSDMPKSPMEAIKREKNLQWLFAFGISIATWILLTIAFLRSTRCVQK
;
A
#
# COMPACT_ATOMS: atom_id res chain seq x y z
N MET A 1 24.86 -10.14 36.48
CA MET A 1 24.39 -10.74 35.21
C MET A 1 22.96 -10.30 34.91
N ILE A 2 22.04 -10.47 35.87
CA ILE A 2 20.60 -10.11 35.77
C ILE A 2 20.36 -8.66 35.31
N VAL A 3 21.05 -7.68 35.91
CA VAL A 3 20.85 -6.25 35.57
C VAL A 3 21.19 -5.95 34.10
N LYS A 4 22.26 -6.55 33.55
CA LYS A 4 22.66 -6.34 32.14
C LYS A 4 21.61 -6.90 31.18
N PHE A 5 21.04 -8.06 31.51
CA PHE A 5 19.98 -8.67 30.71
C PHE A 5 18.72 -7.80 30.71
N LEU A 6 18.30 -7.30 31.87
CA LEU A 6 17.15 -6.40 31.99
C LEU A 6 17.33 -5.13 31.14
N THR A 7 18.51 -4.49 31.18
CA THR A 7 18.77 -3.27 30.39
C THR A 7 18.71 -3.53 28.89
N ILE A 8 19.27 -4.66 28.41
CA ILE A 8 19.21 -5.02 26.98
C ILE A 8 17.76 -5.24 26.54
N THR A 9 16.93 -5.88 27.37
CA THR A 9 15.51 -6.07 27.08
C THR A 9 14.75 -4.74 27.01
N VAL A 10 15.01 -3.82 27.94
CA VAL A 10 14.39 -2.47 27.91
C VAL A 10 14.81 -1.69 26.66
N LEU A 11 16.08 -1.76 26.26
CA LEU A 11 16.59 -1.15 25.02
C LEU A 11 15.94 -1.77 23.77
N GLY A 12 15.75 -3.09 23.77
CA GLY A 12 15.00 -3.78 22.72
C GLY A 12 13.54 -3.32 22.65
N GLY A 13 12.88 -3.17 23.79
CA GLY A 13 11.53 -2.62 23.87
C GLY A 13 11.43 -1.20 23.32
N LEU A 14 12.38 -0.32 23.66
CA LEU A 14 12.45 1.04 23.10
C LEU A 14 12.62 1.03 21.58
N SER A 15 13.48 0.15 21.06
CA SER A 15 13.70 -0.03 19.63
C SER A 15 12.45 -0.54 18.90
N PHE A 16 11.67 -1.38 19.57
CA PHE A 16 10.40 -1.88 19.04
C PHE A 16 9.36 -0.75 18.93
N VAL A 17 9.33 0.19 19.87
CA VAL A 17 8.47 1.39 19.76
C VAL A 17 8.85 2.22 18.54
N VAL A 18 10.14 2.41 18.26
CA VAL A 18 10.62 3.10 17.05
C VAL A 18 10.16 2.37 15.78
N LEU A 19 10.23 1.03 15.76
CA LEU A 19 9.72 0.23 14.64
C LEU A 19 8.23 0.47 14.40
N LEU A 20 7.42 0.47 15.47
CA LEU A 20 5.97 0.71 15.37
C LEU A 20 5.65 2.12 14.87
N MET A 21 6.44 3.13 15.23
CA MET A 21 6.28 4.49 14.72
C MET A 21 6.64 4.64 13.24
N LEU A 22 7.54 3.79 12.73
CA LEU A 22 7.97 3.78 11.33
C LEU A 22 7.18 2.78 10.46
N ALA A 23 6.33 1.96 11.08
CA ALA A 23 5.51 0.99 10.36
C ALA A 23 4.49 1.71 9.46
N PRO A 24 4.16 1.15 8.28
CA PRO A 24 3.19 1.75 7.37
C PRO A 24 1.81 1.90 8.03
N ASN A 25 1.12 3.00 7.71
CA ASN A 25 -0.20 3.31 8.29
C ASN A 25 -1.24 2.27 7.85
N ILE A 26 -2.02 1.76 8.82
CA ILE A 26 -3.09 0.77 8.59
C ILE A 26 -4.20 1.34 7.69
N GLU A 27 -4.47 2.65 7.74
CA GLU A 27 -5.50 3.31 6.93
C GLU A 27 -5.24 3.17 5.42
N GLN A 28 -3.97 3.05 5.00
CA GLN A 28 -3.62 2.80 3.61
C GLN A 28 -4.17 1.45 3.10
N SER A 29 -4.41 0.49 3.99
CA SER A 29 -4.93 -0.84 3.63
C SER A 29 -6.36 -0.78 3.08
N LEU A 30 -7.17 0.17 3.54
CA LEU A 30 -8.52 0.36 3.00
C LEU A 30 -8.47 0.93 1.58
N SER A 31 -7.61 1.93 1.35
CA SER A 31 -7.40 2.49 0.01
C SER A 31 -6.87 1.44 -0.95
N GLU A 32 -5.91 0.61 -0.52
CA GLU A 32 -5.40 -0.52 -1.32
C GLU A 32 -6.48 -1.54 -1.67
N SER A 33 -7.32 -1.89 -0.70
CA SER A 33 -8.44 -2.81 -0.95
C SER A 33 -9.39 -2.25 -2.02
N ARG A 34 -9.73 -0.96 -1.92
CA ARG A 34 -10.57 -0.27 -2.92
C ARG A 34 -9.92 -0.23 -4.29
N ILE A 35 -8.65 0.17 -4.38
CA ILE A 35 -7.91 0.22 -5.65
C ILE A 35 -7.80 -1.18 -6.27
N SER A 36 -7.48 -2.21 -5.47
CA SER A 36 -7.43 -3.59 -5.94
C SER A 36 -8.78 -4.08 -6.43
N HIS A 37 -9.86 -3.72 -5.73
CA HIS A 37 -11.22 -4.08 -6.11
C HIS A 37 -11.61 -3.40 -7.44
N ALA A 38 -11.40 -2.09 -7.54
CA ALA A 38 -11.65 -1.33 -8.76
C ALA A 38 -10.86 -1.89 -9.95
N TYR A 39 -9.57 -2.19 -9.77
CA TYR A 39 -8.71 -2.76 -10.80
C TYR A 39 -9.20 -4.12 -11.30
N ASN A 40 -9.60 -5.01 -10.38
CA ASN A 40 -10.15 -6.31 -10.77
C ASN A 40 -11.50 -6.15 -11.46
N GLN A 41 -12.33 -5.20 -11.01
CA GLN A 41 -13.64 -4.95 -11.58
C GLN A 41 -13.56 -4.36 -12.99
N VAL A 42 -12.67 -3.39 -13.26
CA VAL A 42 -12.51 -2.85 -14.63
C VAL A 42 -12.04 -3.93 -15.60
N ARG A 43 -11.18 -4.85 -15.14
CA ARG A 43 -10.73 -5.98 -15.95
C ARG A 43 -11.83 -7.01 -16.18
N TYR A 44 -12.65 -7.27 -15.16
CA TYR A 44 -13.82 -8.12 -15.28
C TYR A 44 -14.81 -7.54 -16.29
N LEU A 45 -15.20 -6.26 -16.14
CA LEU A 45 -16.15 -5.58 -17.03
C LEU A 45 -15.67 -5.41 -18.47
N ALA A 46 -14.35 -5.35 -18.69
CA ALA A 46 -13.77 -5.31 -20.03
C ALA A 46 -13.68 -6.70 -20.69
N ASP A 47 -13.88 -7.79 -19.95
CA ASP A 47 -13.85 -9.15 -20.50
C ASP A 47 -15.14 -9.39 -21.30
N PRO A 48 -15.08 -9.64 -22.61
CA PRO A 48 -16.27 -9.88 -23.44
C PRO A 48 -17.08 -11.10 -23.00
N HIS A 49 -16.51 -12.02 -22.22
CA HIS A 49 -17.24 -13.17 -21.67
C HIS A 49 -18.01 -12.87 -20.38
N SER A 50 -17.80 -11.69 -19.78
CA SER A 50 -18.46 -11.27 -18.55
C SER A 50 -19.81 -10.59 -18.77
N SER A 51 -20.10 -10.16 -20.01
CA SER A 51 -21.27 -9.32 -20.33
C SER A 51 -22.62 -10.06 -20.35
N ASP A 52 -22.64 -11.37 -20.10
CA ASP A 52 -23.86 -12.19 -20.13
C ASP A 52 -24.67 -12.14 -18.81
N SER A 53 -24.15 -11.54 -17.74
CA SER A 53 -24.88 -11.39 -16.46
C SER A 53 -25.58 -10.03 -16.38
N ASP A 54 -26.64 -9.84 -17.17
CA ASP A 54 -27.57 -8.72 -17.04
C ASP A 54 -28.52 -8.98 -15.85
N ASP A 55 -28.01 -8.81 -14.63
CA ASP A 55 -28.73 -9.09 -13.38
C ASP A 55 -29.78 -8.00 -13.03
N GLY A 56 -30.05 -7.04 -13.92
CA GLY A 56 -31.03 -5.96 -13.72
C GLY A 56 -30.69 -4.99 -12.58
N LEU A 57 -29.53 -5.16 -11.94
CA LEU A 57 -28.90 -4.18 -11.07
C LEU A 57 -28.26 -3.13 -11.98
N GLY A 58 -28.49 -1.84 -11.69
CA GLY A 58 -28.02 -0.73 -12.52
C GLY A 58 -26.52 -0.73 -12.82
N PRO A 59 -26.01 0.30 -13.54
CA PRO A 59 -24.62 0.33 -13.98
C PRO A 59 -23.67 0.07 -12.80
N PRO A 60 -22.65 -0.79 -12.98
CA PRO A 60 -21.72 -1.11 -11.91
C PRO A 60 -21.04 0.17 -11.42
N VAL A 61 -20.85 0.25 -10.11
CA VAL A 61 -20.30 1.42 -9.44
C VAL A 61 -18.95 1.03 -8.83
N ASP A 62 -18.00 1.94 -8.88
CA ASP A 62 -16.69 1.77 -8.27
C ASP A 62 -16.73 1.93 -6.74
N PRO A 63 -15.64 1.62 -6.03
CA PRO A 63 -15.59 1.71 -4.56
C PRO A 63 -15.73 3.14 -4.00
N TRP A 64 -15.72 4.16 -4.85
CA TRP A 64 -15.90 5.56 -4.50
C TRP A 64 -17.28 6.09 -4.87
N GLY A 65 -18.16 5.23 -5.40
CA GLY A 65 -19.54 5.58 -5.70
C GLY A 65 -19.74 6.17 -7.09
N GLN A 66 -18.73 6.13 -7.97
CA GLN A 66 -18.86 6.60 -9.36
C GLN A 66 -19.15 5.44 -10.31
N PRO A 67 -20.03 5.62 -11.30
CA PRO A 67 -20.24 4.61 -12.33
C PRO A 67 -18.97 4.43 -13.16
N TYR A 68 -18.64 3.19 -13.52
CA TYR A 68 -17.54 2.93 -14.45
C TYR A 68 -17.84 3.55 -15.81
N GLN A 69 -16.82 4.14 -16.44
CA GLN A 69 -16.92 4.70 -17.78
C GLN A 69 -16.48 3.65 -18.81
N PHE A 70 -17.26 3.52 -19.88
CA PHE A 70 -16.97 2.62 -21.00
C PHE A 70 -16.53 3.47 -22.18
N VAL A 71 -15.26 3.34 -22.56
CA VAL A 71 -14.71 3.98 -23.75
C VAL A 71 -14.79 2.97 -24.89
N ASN A 72 -15.64 3.30 -25.86
CA ASN A 72 -15.87 2.48 -27.04
C ASN A 72 -15.01 2.98 -28.20
N ASP A 73 -14.42 2.05 -28.94
CA ASP A 73 -13.83 2.28 -30.25
C ASP A 73 -14.61 1.44 -31.26
N GLU A 74 -15.18 2.07 -32.29
CA GLU A 74 -15.92 1.39 -33.37
C GLU A 74 -16.88 0.28 -32.90
N ASP A 75 -17.78 0.62 -31.97
CA ASP A 75 -18.82 -0.26 -31.38
C ASP A 75 -18.31 -1.43 -30.50
N ARG A 76 -17.04 -1.43 -30.10
CA ARG A 76 -16.51 -2.38 -29.10
C ARG A 76 -16.08 -1.63 -27.84
N ILE A 77 -16.40 -2.20 -26.67
CA ILE A 77 -15.80 -1.75 -25.41
C ILE A 77 -14.30 -2.04 -25.51
N VAL A 78 -13.51 -0.99 -25.63
CA VAL A 78 -12.04 -1.11 -25.70
C VAL A 78 -11.43 -0.90 -24.32
N ARG A 79 -12.05 -0.05 -23.50
CA ARG A 79 -11.53 0.29 -22.19
C ARG A 79 -12.62 0.60 -21.19
N VAL A 80 -12.51 0.02 -20.00
CA VAL A 80 -13.34 0.37 -18.84
C VAL A 80 -12.47 1.15 -17.85
N VAL A 81 -13.00 2.24 -17.31
CA VAL A 81 -12.26 3.21 -16.49
C VAL A 81 -13.02 3.50 -15.20
N SER A 82 -12.30 3.58 -14.08
CA SER A 82 -12.74 4.19 -12.82
C SER A 82 -11.90 5.43 -12.57
N PHE A 83 -12.56 6.53 -12.17
CA PHE A 83 -11.92 7.82 -11.87
C PHE A 83 -11.22 7.87 -10.51
N GLY A 84 -11.00 6.70 -9.92
CA GLY A 84 -10.22 6.59 -8.70
C GLY A 84 -10.81 7.38 -7.51
N PRO A 85 -9.97 7.64 -6.50
CA PRO A 85 -10.37 8.40 -5.31
C PRO A 85 -10.69 9.87 -5.59
N ASN A 86 -10.16 10.48 -6.64
CA ASN A 86 -10.44 11.88 -6.97
C ASN A 86 -11.79 12.07 -7.68
N MET A 87 -12.43 10.98 -8.12
CA MET A 87 -13.74 10.98 -8.78
C MET A 87 -13.83 11.86 -10.03
N SER A 88 -12.70 12.25 -10.59
CA SER A 88 -12.60 13.16 -11.72
C SER A 88 -11.41 12.75 -12.57
N SER A 89 -11.58 12.77 -13.89
CA SER A 89 -10.52 12.57 -14.87
C SER A 89 -10.52 13.75 -15.84
N PRO A 90 -9.36 14.18 -16.39
CA PRO A 90 -9.30 15.23 -17.39
C PRO A 90 -10.09 14.86 -18.66
N ALA A 91 -10.62 15.87 -19.36
CA ALA A 91 -11.40 15.64 -20.58
C ALA A 91 -10.57 14.97 -21.70
N ASP A 92 -9.27 15.28 -21.75
CA ASP A 92 -8.32 14.74 -22.72
C ASP A 92 -7.23 13.92 -22.00
N GLY A 93 -7.57 12.72 -21.55
CA GLY A 93 -6.58 11.76 -21.05
C GLY A 93 -7.00 11.03 -19.78
N PHE A 94 -5.99 10.56 -19.06
CA PHE A 94 -6.12 9.92 -17.74
C PHE A 94 -5.13 10.59 -16.80
N ASP A 95 -5.51 10.72 -15.53
CA ASP A 95 -4.59 11.14 -14.48
C ASP A 95 -3.87 9.94 -13.83
N ASP A 96 -3.13 10.22 -12.75
CA ASP A 96 -2.29 9.23 -12.08
C ASP A 96 -3.11 8.26 -11.18
N ASP A 97 -4.36 8.60 -10.83
CA ASP A 97 -5.22 7.79 -9.96
C ASP A 97 -6.38 7.09 -10.68
N ASP A 98 -6.59 7.42 -11.95
CA ASP A 98 -7.44 6.67 -12.87
C ASP A 98 -7.01 5.19 -13.01
N ILE A 99 -8.01 4.30 -12.95
CA ILE A 99 -7.80 2.85 -13.04
C ILE A 99 -8.51 2.34 -14.29
N TYR A 100 -7.76 1.79 -15.23
CA TYR A 100 -8.28 1.32 -16.52
C TYR A 100 -7.94 -0.15 -16.81
N SER A 101 -8.77 -0.78 -17.63
CA SER A 101 -8.74 -2.23 -17.88
C SER A 101 -7.50 -2.75 -18.59
N ASP A 102 -6.89 -1.95 -19.48
CA ASP A 102 -5.71 -2.28 -20.27
C ASP A 102 -4.41 -1.73 -19.66
N MET A 103 -4.41 -1.38 -18.37
CA MET A 103 -3.22 -0.92 -17.66
C MET A 103 -2.13 -2.02 -17.68
N PRO A 104 -0.92 -1.72 -18.20
CA PRO A 104 0.11 -2.74 -18.43
C PRO A 104 0.66 -3.34 -17.13
N LYS A 105 0.53 -2.61 -16.02
CA LYS A 105 0.90 -3.05 -14.67
C LYS A 105 -0.22 -2.71 -13.71
N SER A 106 -0.38 -3.52 -12.68
CA SER A 106 -1.38 -3.21 -11.64
C SER A 106 -0.95 -1.99 -10.84
N PRO A 107 -1.86 -1.05 -10.51
CA PRO A 107 -1.56 0.08 -9.62
C PRO A 107 -1.08 -0.40 -8.23
N MET A 108 -1.39 -1.66 -7.87
CA MET A 108 -0.92 -2.29 -6.64
C MET A 108 0.58 -2.58 -6.62
N GLU A 109 1.26 -2.68 -7.76
CA GLU A 109 2.70 -2.95 -7.78
C GLU A 109 3.52 -1.80 -7.21
N ALA A 110 3.17 -0.56 -7.56
CA ALA A 110 3.83 0.64 -7.05
C ALA A 110 3.68 0.74 -5.53
N ILE A 111 2.45 0.59 -5.03
CA ILE A 111 2.13 0.66 -3.60
C ILE A 111 2.85 -0.45 -2.81
N LYS A 112 2.87 -1.69 -3.34
CA LYS A 112 3.61 -2.80 -2.71
C LYS A 112 5.10 -2.51 -2.62
N ARG A 113 5.71 -1.95 -3.67
CA ARG A 113 7.14 -1.60 -3.68
C ARG A 113 7.47 -0.54 -2.63
N GLU A 114 6.66 0.50 -2.52
CA GLU A 114 6.85 1.56 -1.53
C GLU A 114 6.74 1.02 -0.10
N LYS A 115 5.72 0.20 0.18
CA LYS A 115 5.57 -0.46 1.49
C LYS A 115 6.74 -1.36 1.84
N ASN A 116 7.26 -2.12 0.88
CA ASN A 116 8.44 -2.95 1.09
C ASN A 116 9.67 -2.11 1.44
N LEU A 117 9.85 -0.95 0.79
CA LEU A 117 10.93 -0.01 1.14
C LEU A 117 10.72 0.59 2.53
N GLN A 118 9.50 1.00 2.88
CA GLN A 118 9.19 1.52 4.22
C GLN A 118 9.51 0.49 5.30
N TRP A 119 9.11 -0.76 5.12
CA TRP A 119 9.47 -1.85 6.04
C TRP A 119 10.98 -2.04 6.14
N LEU A 120 11.68 -2.04 5.01
CA LEU A 120 13.14 -2.17 4.98
C LEU A 120 13.83 -1.05 5.77
N PHE A 121 13.38 0.20 5.61
CA PHE A 121 13.88 1.33 6.40
C PHE A 121 13.51 1.22 7.87
N ALA A 122 12.27 0.86 8.19
CA ALA A 122 11.80 0.73 9.57
C ALA A 122 12.61 -0.32 10.34
N PHE A 123 12.82 -1.50 9.74
CA PHE A 123 13.69 -2.54 10.31
C PHE A 123 15.15 -2.09 10.39
N GLY A 124 15.67 -1.47 9.33
CA GLY A 124 17.06 -1.00 9.29
C GLY A 124 17.37 -0.01 10.41
N ILE A 125 16.51 1.00 10.60
CA ILE A 125 16.67 2.03 11.64
C ILE A 125 16.49 1.43 13.03
N SER A 126 15.50 0.57 13.24
CA SER A 126 15.29 -0.08 14.53
C SER A 126 16.51 -0.94 14.91
N ILE A 127 16.96 -1.83 14.04
CA ILE A 127 18.13 -2.68 14.30
C ILE A 127 19.38 -1.84 14.55
N ALA A 128 19.62 -0.79 13.75
CA ALA A 128 20.76 0.11 13.94
C ALA A 128 20.72 0.81 15.30
N THR A 129 19.53 1.29 15.71
CA THR A 129 19.33 1.95 17.00
C THR A 129 19.61 0.99 18.16
N TRP A 130 19.07 -0.23 18.11
CA TRP A 130 19.31 -1.25 19.13
C TRP A 130 20.79 -1.63 19.25
N ILE A 131 21.48 -1.84 18.12
CA ILE A 131 22.92 -2.16 18.11
C ILE A 131 23.74 -1.01 18.70
N LEU A 132 23.49 0.24 18.28
CA LEU A 132 24.22 1.42 18.77
C LEU A 132 24.04 1.63 20.27
N LEU A 133 22.81 1.51 20.77
CA LEU A 133 22.53 1.63 22.20
C LEU A 133 23.20 0.51 23.01
N THR A 134 23.20 -0.71 22.48
CA THR A 134 23.87 -1.85 23.13
C THR A 134 25.39 -1.65 23.17
N ILE A 135 26.01 -1.19 22.08
CA ILE A 135 27.45 -0.88 22.04
C ILE A 135 27.80 0.23 23.03
N ALA A 136 27.01 1.31 23.07
CA ALA A 136 27.21 2.43 23.98
C ALA A 136 27.16 1.98 25.45
N PHE A 137 26.17 1.14 25.81
CA PHE A 137 26.04 0.57 27.15
C PHE A 137 27.21 -0.35 27.53
N LEU A 138 27.65 -1.20 26.60
CA LEU A 138 28.81 -2.07 26.85
C LEU A 138 30.12 -1.27 27.01
N ARG A 139 30.25 -0.14 26.30
CA ARG A 139 31.40 0.76 26.47
C ARG A 139 31.38 1.51 27.79
N SER A 140 30.22 2.05 28.20
CA SER A 140 30.10 2.77 29.47
C SER A 140 30.41 1.87 30.67
N THR A 141 29.92 0.64 30.66
CA THR A 141 30.17 -0.32 31.75
C THR A 141 31.63 -0.76 31.86
N ARG A 142 32.39 -0.81 30.76
CA ARG A 142 33.83 -1.09 30.78
C ARG A 142 34.66 0.05 31.35
N CYS A 143 34.23 1.29 31.17
CA CYS A 143 34.95 2.46 31.66
C CYS A 143 34.86 2.60 33.19
N VAL A 144 33.74 2.18 33.79
CA VAL A 144 33.51 2.26 35.24
C VAL A 144 34.31 1.22 36.04
N GLN A 145 34.78 0.14 35.40
CA GLN A 145 35.55 -0.92 36.09
C GLN A 145 37.08 -0.70 36.07
N LYS A 146 37.57 0.34 35.41
CA LYS A 146 38.99 0.74 35.44
C LYS A 146 39.19 1.86 36.45
#